data_AF-A0A6H1LS91-F1
#
_entry.id   AF-A0A6H1LS91-F1
#
_cell.length_a   1.000
_cell.length_b   1.000
_cell.length_c   1.000
_cell.angle_alpha   90.00
_cell.angle_beta   90.00
_cell.angle_gamma   90.00
#
_symmetry.space_group_name_H-M   'P 1'
#
loop_
_entity.id
_entity.type
_entity.pdbx_description
1 polymer ?
#
loop_
_entity_poly.entity_id
_entity_poly.type
_entity_poly.pdbx_seq_one_letter_code
_entity_poly.pdbx_strand_id
1 'polypeptide(L)'
;MTMTMQLVTLADGLIPGAKPTKIPGMDGTVSQMFGYALWLLVLAGVGGTGYGVYKLAISDKSRHGGGSEPFKWMGGGIAAIILASSLITILNGIAG
;
A
#
# COMPACT_ATOMS: atom_id res chain seq x y z
N MET A 1 0.10 -35.39 1.72
CA MET A 1 1.04 -34.25 1.62
C MET A 1 1.95 -34.31 0.39
N THR A 2 2.12 -35.46 -0.26
CA THR A 2 2.96 -35.62 -1.46
C THR A 2 2.33 -35.06 -2.74
N MET A 3 1.00 -35.21 -2.92
CA MET A 3 0.28 -34.66 -4.09
C MET A 3 0.27 -33.13 -4.14
N THR A 4 0.25 -32.47 -2.99
CA THR A 4 0.23 -31.00 -2.90
C THR A 4 1.56 -30.40 -3.36
N MET A 5 2.68 -31.01 -2.99
CA MET A 5 4.01 -30.60 -3.45
C MET A 5 4.14 -30.74 -4.96
N GLN A 6 3.60 -31.81 -5.53
CA GLN A 6 3.66 -32.09 -6.96
C GLN A 6 2.84 -31.07 -7.77
N LEU A 7 1.64 -30.69 -7.29
CA LEU A 7 0.85 -29.62 -7.91
C LEU A 7 1.56 -28.27 -7.91
N VAL A 8 2.29 -27.93 -6.83
CA VAL A 8 3.09 -26.69 -6.76
C VAL A 8 4.23 -26.71 -7.77
N THR A 9 4.92 -27.84 -7.94
CA THR A 9 6.02 -27.96 -8.92
C THR A 9 5.53 -27.93 -10.37
N LEU A 10 4.36 -28.52 -10.66
CA LEU A 10 3.76 -28.44 -11.98
C LEU A 10 3.21 -27.04 -12.29
N ALA A 11 2.67 -26.32 -11.30
CA ALA A 11 2.18 -24.96 -11.47
C ALA A 11 3.31 -23.97 -11.80
N ASP A 12 4.49 -24.14 -11.20
CA ASP A 12 5.68 -23.31 -11.45
C ASP A 12 6.24 -23.45 -12.88
N GLY A 13 5.97 -24.59 -13.52
CA GLY A 13 6.34 -24.84 -14.92
C GLY A 13 5.33 -24.35 -15.95
N LEU A 14 4.07 -24.14 -15.56
CA LEU A 14 2.96 -23.87 -16.49
C LEU A 14 2.47 -22.42 -16.44
N ILE A 15 2.58 -21.77 -15.29
CA ILE A 15 2.52 -20.33 -15.15
C ILE A 15 3.94 -19.95 -14.76
N PRO A 16 4.76 -19.39 -15.67
CA PRO A 16 6.02 -18.80 -15.28
C PRO A 16 5.68 -17.82 -14.17
N GLY A 17 5.98 -18.18 -12.91
CA GLY A 17 5.85 -17.27 -11.81
C GLY A 17 6.60 -16.03 -12.25
N ALA A 18 5.92 -14.89 -12.30
CA ALA A 18 6.53 -13.62 -12.64
C ALA A 18 7.58 -13.34 -11.56
N LYS A 19 8.76 -13.94 -11.73
CA LYS A 19 9.92 -13.74 -10.88
C LYS A 19 10.15 -12.25 -10.94
N PRO A 20 10.24 -11.56 -9.79
CA PRO A 20 10.53 -10.15 -9.76
C PRO A 20 11.80 -9.94 -10.59
N THR A 21 11.63 -9.38 -11.79
CA THR A 21 12.74 -9.14 -12.69
C THR A 21 13.49 -7.97 -12.10
N LYS A 22 14.62 -8.25 -11.45
CA LYS A 22 15.51 -7.22 -10.91
C LYS A 22 15.83 -6.24 -12.03
N ILE A 23 15.41 -4.99 -11.88
CA ILE A 23 15.75 -3.93 -12.83
C ILE A 23 17.22 -3.58 -12.57
N PRO A 24 18.13 -3.78 -13.54
CA PRO A 24 19.54 -3.49 -13.36
C PRO A 24 19.72 -2.00 -13.01
N GLY A 25 20.34 -1.70 -11.86
CA GLY A 25 20.56 -0.33 -11.39
C GLY A 25 19.50 0.22 -10.42
N MET A 26 18.47 -0.56 -10.08
CA MET A 26 17.53 -0.22 -9.00
C MET A 26 18.08 -0.57 -7.60
N ASP A 27 19.12 -1.39 -7.52
CA ASP A 27 19.78 -1.76 -6.29
C ASP A 27 20.63 -0.60 -5.74
N GLY A 28 20.32 -0.18 -4.50
CA GLY A 28 21.04 0.88 -3.78
C GLY A 28 20.23 2.16 -3.57
N THR A 29 20.82 3.31 -3.88
CA THR A 29 20.30 4.64 -3.52
C THR A 29 18.91 4.94 -4.11
N VAL A 30 18.62 4.46 -5.33
CA VAL A 30 17.34 4.69 -6.00
C VAL A 30 16.20 3.96 -5.27
N SER A 31 16.40 2.69 -4.91
CA SER A 31 15.43 1.93 -4.09
C SER A 31 15.21 2.58 -2.72
N GLN A 32 16.26 3.06 -2.05
CA GLN A 32 16.12 3.77 -0.78
C GLN A 32 15.33 5.08 -0.91
N MET A 33 15.61 5.90 -1.94
CA MET A 33 14.85 7.13 -2.19
C MET A 33 13.38 6.87 -2.48
N PHE A 34 13.07 5.86 -3.30
CA PHE A 34 11.68 5.44 -3.55
C PHE A 34 11.01 4.91 -2.28
N GLY A 35 11.73 4.15 -1.45
CA GLY A 35 11.24 3.69 -0.15
C GLY A 35 10.89 4.86 0.79
N TYR A 36 11.76 5.86 0.92
CA TYR A 36 11.48 7.06 1.72
C TYR A 36 10.31 7.87 1.17
N ALA A 37 10.23 8.06 -0.15
CA ALA A 37 9.14 8.78 -0.78
C ALA A 37 7.78 8.08 -0.57
N LEU A 38 7.75 6.75 -0.66
CA LEU A 38 6.54 5.97 -0.40
C LEU A 38 6.15 6.01 1.08
N TRP A 39 7.12 6.03 2.00
CA TRP A 39 6.86 6.22 3.42
C TRP A 39 6.27 7.60 3.73
N LEU A 40 6.72 8.66 3.06
CA LEU A 40 6.09 9.98 3.17
C LEU A 40 4.62 9.95 2.71
N LEU A 41 4.32 9.15 1.68
CA LEU A 41 2.96 8.96 1.17
C LEU A 41 2.09 8.18 2.17
N VAL A 42 2.65 7.17 2.85
CA VAL A 42 1.99 6.49 3.97
C VAL A 42 1.70 7.46 5.12
N LEU A 43 2.67 8.29 5.52
CA LEU A 43 2.50 9.29 6.58
C LEU A 43 1.43 10.32 6.22
N ALA A 44 1.41 10.78 4.97
CA ALA A 44 0.35 11.66 4.47
C ALA A 44 -1.02 10.97 4.49
N GLY A 45 -1.09 9.68 4.14
CA GLY A 45 -2.30 8.88 4.22
C GLY A 45 -2.82 8.73 5.65
N VAL A 46 -1.94 8.42 6.61
CA VAL A 46 -2.27 8.35 8.04
C VAL A 46 -2.77 9.70 8.55
N GLY A 47 -2.11 10.80 8.17
CA GLY A 47 -2.55 12.15 8.49
C GLY A 47 -3.94 12.47 7.93
N GLY A 48 -4.21 12.09 6.67
CA GLY A 48 -5.52 12.27 6.03
C GLY A 48 -6.62 11.45 6.70
N THR A 49 -6.34 10.18 7.05
CA THR A 49 -7.29 9.33 7.77
C THR A 49 -7.57 9.85 9.18
N GLY A 50 -6.52 10.25 9.91
CA GLY A 50 -6.67 10.84 11.25
C GLY A 50 -7.45 12.16 11.22
N TYR A 51 -7.19 13.02 10.24
CA TYR A 51 -7.93 14.27 10.05
C TYR A 51 -9.41 14.03 9.70
N GLY A 52 -9.69 13.00 8.91
CA GLY A 52 -11.06 12.58 8.62
C GLY A 52 -11.80 12.09 9.86
N VAL A 53 -11.15 11.29 10.73
CA VAL A 53 -11.72 10.85 12.02
C VAL A 53 -11.96 12.03 12.95
N TYR A 54 -11.01 12.97 13.04
CA TYR A 54 -11.17 14.20 13.83
C TYR A 54 -12.38 15.03 13.35
N LYS A 55 -12.52 15.20 12.04
CA LYS A 55 -13.68 15.88 11.45
C LYS A 55 -14.97 15.15 11.76
N LEU A 56 -15.00 13.81 11.67
CA LEU A 56 -16.17 13.01 12.02
C LEU A 56 -16.58 13.23 13.49
N ALA A 57 -15.61 13.22 14.41
CA ALA A 57 -15.85 13.44 15.83
C ALA A 57 -16.39 14.85 16.14
N ILE A 58 -15.94 15.87 15.40
CA ILE A 58 -16.44 17.25 15.55
C ILE A 58 -17.81 17.44 14.89
N SER A 59 -18.05 16.82 13.73
CA SER A 59 -19.33 16.84 13.05
C SER A 59 -20.42 16.13 13.84
N ASP A 60 -20.08 15.05 14.56
CA ASP A 60 -20.99 14.37 15.48
C ASP A 60 -21.36 15.25 16.69
N LYS A 61 -20.39 16.04 17.18
CA LYS A 61 -20.58 16.98 18.30
C LYS A 61 -21.40 18.23 17.91
N SER A 62 -21.23 18.70 16.67
CA SER A 62 -21.91 19.88 16.14
C SER A 62 -23.14 19.44 15.33
N ARG A 63 -24.28 19.25 16.02
CA ARG A 63 -25.55 18.64 15.57
C ARG A 63 -26.19 19.09 14.22
N HIS A 64 -25.52 19.82 13.32
CA HIS A 64 -26.10 20.34 12.06
C HIS A 64 -25.13 20.49 10.86
N GLY A 65 -24.03 19.72 10.74
CA GLY A 65 -23.03 19.99 9.68
C GLY A 65 -22.31 18.81 9.03
N GLY A 66 -22.83 17.57 9.16
CA GLY A 66 -22.13 16.36 8.74
C GLY A 66 -22.31 16.00 7.26
N GLY A 67 -21.71 16.77 6.35
CA GLY A 67 -21.55 16.36 4.95
C GLY A 67 -20.58 15.18 4.78
N SER A 68 -20.40 14.67 3.56
CA SER A 68 -19.51 13.53 3.26
C SER A 68 -18.01 13.84 3.35
N GLU A 69 -17.63 15.06 3.73
CA GLU A 69 -16.24 15.50 3.82
C GLU A 69 -15.35 14.66 4.74
N PRO A 70 -15.76 14.26 5.96
CA PRO A 70 -14.93 13.41 6.83
C PRO A 70 -14.57 12.09 6.14
N PHE A 71 -15.55 11.47 5.46
CA PHE A 71 -15.35 10.24 4.71
C PHE A 71 -14.47 10.42 3.47
N LYS A 72 -14.50 11.59 2.81
CA LYS A 72 -13.56 11.91 1.72
C LYS A 72 -12.11 11.93 2.22
N TRP A 73 -11.87 12.53 3.39
CA TRP A 73 -10.55 12.57 4.01
C TRP A 73 -10.11 11.19 4.53
N MET A 74 -11.01 10.43 5.16
CA MET A 74 -10.75 9.06 5.60
C MET A 74 -10.46 8.12 4.43
N GLY A 75 -11.33 8.11 3.42
CA GLY A 75 -11.21 7.25 2.25
C GLY A 75 -9.97 7.59 1.41
N GLY A 76 -9.69 8.87 1.20
CA GLY A 76 -8.48 9.32 0.52
C GLY A 76 -7.20 8.91 1.26
N GLY A 77 -7.18 9.05 2.60
CA GLY A 77 -6.05 8.61 3.41
C GLY A 77 -5.84 7.10 3.40
N ILE A 78 -6.92 6.31 3.52
CA ILE A 78 -6.86 4.84 3.48
C ILE A 78 -6.40 4.36 2.10
N ALA A 79 -6.94 4.92 1.03
CA ALA A 79 -6.54 4.59 -0.33
C ALA A 79 -5.05 4.90 -0.56
N ALA A 80 -4.55 6.03 -0.05
CA ALA A 80 -3.14 6.39 -0.13
C ALA A 80 -2.23 5.40 0.62
N ILE A 81 -2.63 4.95 1.82
CA ILE A 81 -1.88 3.94 2.59
C ILE A 81 -1.84 2.62 1.85
N ILE A 82 -2.98 2.12 1.36
CA ILE A 82 -3.07 0.84 0.65
C ILE A 82 -2.24 0.87 -0.63
N LEU A 83 -2.36 1.95 -1.42
CA LEU A 83 -1.59 2.13 -2.63
C LEU A 83 -0.08 2.17 -2.33
N ALA A 84 0.34 3.01 -1.41
CA ALA A 84 1.76 3.14 -1.05
C ALA A 84 2.32 1.82 -0.50
N SER A 85 1.59 1.13 0.37
CA SER A 85 2.01 -0.16 0.94
C SER A 85 2.11 -1.26 -0.11
N SER A 86 1.18 -1.28 -1.07
CA SER A 86 1.24 -2.19 -2.22
C SER A 86 2.49 -1.93 -3.07
N LEU A 87 2.78 -0.66 -3.40
CA LEU A 87 3.99 -0.30 -4.14
C LEU A 87 5.28 -0.63 -3.38
N ILE A 88 5.34 -0.39 -2.07
CA ILE A 88 6.47 -0.78 -1.23
C ILE A 88 6.69 -2.29 -1.29
N THR A 89 5.61 -3.08 -1.24
CA THR A 89 5.68 -4.54 -1.28
C THR A 89 6.23 -5.04 -2.62
N ILE A 90 5.79 -4.43 -3.73
CA ILE A 90 6.30 -4.72 -5.08
C ILE A 90 7.79 -4.35 -5.19
N LEU A 91 8.18 -3.16 -4.71
CA LEU A 91 9.57 -2.69 -4.75
C LEU A 91 10.49 -3.56 -3.91
N ASN A 92 10.06 -3.95 -2.71
CA ASN A 92 10.83 -4.86 -1.86
C ASN A 92 10.90 -6.27 -2.45
N GLY A 93 9.87 -6.72 -3.18
CA GLY A 93 9.89 -7.97 -3.91
C GLY A 93 10.83 -7.96 -5.12
N ILE A 94 11.01 -6.82 -5.78
CA ILE A 94 11.93 -6.64 -6.92
C ILE A 94 13.38 -6.38 -6.48
N ALA A 95 13.59 -5.73 -5.33
CA ALA A 95 14.91 -5.43 -4.78
C ALA A 95 15.51 -6.57 -3.93
N GLY A 96 14.70 -7.53 -3.47
CA GLY A 96 15.14 -8.75 -2.77
C GLY A 96 15.69 -9.79 -3.75
#